data_AF-A0A5J4INX9-F1
#
_entry.id   AF-A0A5J4INX9-F1
#
_cell.length_a   1.000
_cell.length_b   1.000
_cell.length_c   1.000
_cell.angle_alpha   90.00
_cell.angle_beta   90.00
_cell.angle_gamma   90.00
#
_symmetry.space_group_name_H-M   'P 1'
#
loop_
_entity.id
_entity.type
_entity.pdbx_description
1 polymer ?
#
loop_
_entity_poly.entity_id
_entity_poly.type
_entity_poly.pdbx_seq_one_letter_code
_entity_poly.pdbx_strand_id
1 'polypeptide(L)'
;MQGKYLITTDNWFYAPNGLKYRSVWGDVKILEDTLLGVKTNRNSSNWYAFVGSEEKGMVVAGCQIHYAVKCDKTPNTDNVKELIYDGGKSKEIERPSEIYIAE
;
A
#
# COMPACT_ATOMS: atom_id res chain seq x y z
N MET A 1 -2.48 -7.24 14.38
CA MET A 1 -1.87 -5.91 14.23
C MET A 1 -3.01 -4.90 14.17
N GLN A 2 -2.95 -3.82 14.96
CA GLN A 2 -4.02 -2.82 15.04
C GLN A 2 -3.38 -1.43 15.16
N GLY A 3 -3.96 -0.44 14.48
CA GLY A 3 -3.45 0.93 14.37
C GLY A 3 -3.07 1.32 12.94
N LYS A 4 -2.55 2.53 12.78
CA LYS A 4 -2.23 3.12 11.47
C LYS A 4 -0.82 2.77 11.00
N TYR A 5 -0.74 2.26 9.78
CA TYR A 5 0.52 1.88 9.15
C TYR A 5 0.57 2.33 7.71
N LEU A 6 1.78 2.63 7.25
CA LEU A 6 2.11 2.71 5.83
C LEU A 6 2.54 1.32 5.37
N ILE A 7 1.69 0.69 4.57
CA ILE A 7 1.94 -0.61 3.96
C ILE A 7 2.54 -0.38 2.58
N THR A 8 3.76 -0.87 2.36
CA THR A 8 4.40 -0.87 1.04
C THR A 8 4.19 -2.21 0.36
N THR A 9 4.06 -2.19 -0.96
CA THR A 9 3.83 -3.40 -1.76
C THR A 9 5.00 -3.71 -2.68
N ASP A 10 5.23 -5.00 -2.97
CA ASP A 10 6.28 -5.43 -3.90
C ASP A 10 6.08 -4.82 -5.29
N ASN A 11 4.81 -4.74 -5.73
CA ASN A 11 4.40 -4.22 -7.02
C ASN A 11 3.49 -3.00 -6.91
N TRP A 12 3.36 -2.31 -8.04
CA TRP A 12 2.36 -1.26 -8.23
C TRP A 12 0.95 -1.84 -8.28
N PHE A 13 0.00 -1.12 -7.72
CA PHE A 13 -1.42 -1.46 -7.74
C PHE A 13 -2.28 -0.25 -8.16
N TYR A 14 -3.52 -0.52 -8.56
CA TYR A 14 -4.52 0.51 -8.80
C TYR A 14 -5.42 0.66 -7.58
N ALA A 15 -5.62 1.89 -7.11
CA ALA A 15 -6.58 2.19 -6.06
C ALA A 15 -7.99 2.48 -6.65
N PRO A 16 -9.05 2.59 -5.83
CA PRO A 16 -10.41 2.89 -6.29
C PRO A 16 -10.55 4.19 -7.11
N ASN A 17 -9.63 5.13 -6.95
CA ASN A 17 -9.56 6.35 -7.75
C ASN A 17 -8.97 6.16 -9.15
N GLY A 18 -8.58 4.94 -9.54
CA GLY A 18 -8.04 4.61 -10.86
C GLY A 18 -6.56 4.97 -11.07
N LEU A 19 -5.90 5.54 -10.06
CA LEU A 19 -4.49 5.91 -10.12
C LEU A 19 -3.60 4.77 -9.58
N LYS A 20 -2.32 4.80 -9.97
CA LYS A 20 -1.31 3.82 -9.57
C LYS A 20 -0.56 4.25 -8.31
N TYR A 21 -0.37 3.31 -7.40
CA TYR A 21 0.37 3.51 -6.15
C TYR A 21 1.26 2.31 -5.86
N ARG A 22 2.22 2.51 -4.95
CA ARG A 22 3.12 1.46 -4.45
C ARG A 22 3.04 1.27 -2.94
N SER A 23 2.16 2.03 -2.30
CA SER A 23 1.91 1.94 -0.88
C SER A 23 0.52 2.45 -0.55
N VAL A 24 -0.02 1.99 0.58
CA VAL A 24 -1.30 2.40 1.14
C VAL A 24 -1.14 2.71 2.62
N TRP A 25 -1.78 3.77 3.09
CA TRP A 25 -1.77 4.18 4.48
C TRP A 25 -3.18 4.23 5.07
N GLY A 26 -3.33 3.73 6.30
CA GLY A 26 -4.57 3.76 7.06
C GLY A 26 -4.53 2.77 8.23
N ASP A 27 -5.67 2.61 8.89
CA ASP A 27 -5.85 1.60 9.95
C ASP A 27 -5.76 0.19 9.39
N VAL A 28 -4.95 -0.66 10.03
CA VAL A 28 -4.71 -2.04 9.59
C VAL A 28 -5.46 -3.04 10.46
N LYS A 29 -6.15 -3.97 9.78
CA LYS A 29 -6.75 -5.17 10.37
C LYS A 29 -6.33 -6.41 9.60
N ILE A 30 -5.87 -7.44 10.31
CA ILE A 30 -5.54 -8.74 9.70
C ILE A 30 -6.82 -9.54 9.48
N LEU A 31 -6.96 -10.13 8.29
CA LEU A 31 -8.09 -10.93 7.86
C LEU A 31 -7.62 -12.34 7.46
N GLU A 32 -8.49 -13.31 7.71
CA GLU A 32 -8.26 -14.71 7.33
C GLU A 32 -8.48 -14.93 5.82
N ASP A 33 -7.96 -16.05 5.31
CA ASP A 33 -7.95 -16.40 3.90
C ASP A 33 -9.34 -16.68 3.30
N THR A 34 -10.36 -16.85 4.13
CA THR A 34 -11.75 -17.13 3.72
C THR A 34 -12.57 -15.89 3.33
N LEU A 35 -12.02 -14.68 3.51
CA LEU A 35 -12.72 -13.41 3.30
C LEU A 35 -13.40 -13.29 1.93
N LEU A 36 -12.72 -13.75 0.87
CA LEU A 36 -13.18 -13.61 -0.52
C LEU A 36 -14.14 -14.73 -0.95
N GLY A 37 -14.65 -15.53 0.01
CA GLY A 37 -15.52 -16.66 -0.28
C GLY A 37 -14.80 -17.86 -0.92
N VAL A 38 -13.47 -17.80 -1.01
CA VAL A 38 -12.61 -18.87 -1.54
C VAL A 38 -11.51 -19.17 -0.54
N LYS A 39 -11.20 -20.46 -0.34
CA LYS A 39 -10.04 -20.88 0.44
C LYS A 39 -8.84 -20.96 -0.49
N THR A 40 -7.84 -20.13 -0.26
CA THR A 40 -6.60 -20.15 -1.04
C THR A 40 -5.76 -21.37 -0.65
N ASN A 41 -4.97 -21.90 -1.59
CA ASN A 41 -4.08 -23.02 -1.29
C ASN A 41 -2.83 -22.53 -0.55
N ARG A 42 -2.11 -23.45 0.11
CA ARG A 42 -0.90 -23.13 0.92
C ARG A 42 0.21 -22.38 0.15
N ASN A 43 0.22 -22.48 -1.17
CA ASN A 43 1.19 -21.82 -2.06
C ASN A 43 0.72 -20.41 -2.52
N SER A 44 -0.40 -19.91 -1.98
CA SER A 44 -0.99 -18.61 -2.29
C SER A 44 -0.99 -17.69 -1.06
N SER A 45 -1.74 -16.58 -1.11
CA SER A 45 -1.91 -15.67 0.02
C SER A 45 -2.67 -16.38 1.14
N ASN A 46 -1.97 -16.70 2.23
CA ASN A 46 -2.54 -17.41 3.38
C ASN A 46 -3.21 -16.48 4.41
N TRP A 47 -3.19 -15.17 4.16
CA TRP A 47 -3.85 -14.13 4.96
C TRP A 47 -3.88 -12.81 4.20
N TYR A 48 -4.69 -11.86 4.68
CA TYR A 48 -4.84 -10.53 4.08
C TYR A 48 -4.77 -9.44 5.15
N ALA A 49 -4.43 -8.21 4.75
CA ALA A 49 -4.58 -7.01 5.56
C ALA A 49 -5.65 -6.10 4.93
N PHE A 50 -6.66 -5.73 5.70
CA PHE A 50 -7.49 -4.58 5.35
C PHE A 50 -6.77 -3.31 5.83
N VAL A 51 -6.66 -2.32 4.96
CA VAL A 51 -6.00 -1.04 5.24
C VAL A 51 -6.97 0.08 4.91
N GLY A 52 -7.31 0.92 5.90
CA GLY A 52 -8.16 2.11 5.72
C GLY A 52 -9.55 2.02 6.37
N SER A 53 -10.46 2.88 5.90
CA SER A 53 -11.86 2.97 6.30
C SER A 53 -12.76 2.08 5.44
N GLU A 54 -14.04 1.91 5.80
CA GLU A 54 -14.96 1.06 5.02
C GLU A 54 -15.20 1.58 3.58
N GLU A 55 -15.17 2.90 3.38
CA GLU A 55 -15.44 3.51 2.07
C GLU A 55 -14.24 3.52 1.13
N LYS A 56 -13.03 3.72 1.67
CA LYS A 56 -11.80 3.89 0.89
C LYS A 56 -10.79 2.77 1.07
N GLY A 57 -11.05 1.89 2.03
CA GLY A 57 -10.15 0.81 2.41
C GLY A 57 -9.95 -0.20 1.31
N MET A 58 -8.85 -0.95 1.43
CA MET A 58 -8.54 -2.03 0.51
C MET A 58 -7.98 -3.25 1.22
N VAL A 59 -8.16 -4.40 0.58
CA VAL A 59 -7.61 -5.67 1.01
C VAL A 59 -6.29 -5.90 0.28
N VAL A 60 -5.19 -5.99 1.04
CA VAL A 60 -3.85 -6.29 0.54
C VAL A 60 -3.51 -7.73 0.88
N ALA A 61 -3.11 -8.50 -0.13
CA ALA A 61 -2.59 -9.86 0.06
C ALA A 61 -1.32 -9.84 0.92
N GLY A 62 -1.24 -10.70 1.93
CA GLY A 62 -0.07 -10.76 2.82
C GLY A 62 1.25 -11.01 2.08
N CYS A 63 1.23 -11.77 0.98
CA CYS A 63 2.41 -12.03 0.14
C CYS A 63 2.84 -10.84 -0.73
N GLN A 64 2.04 -9.78 -0.82
CA GLN A 64 2.40 -8.55 -1.54
C GLN A 64 2.96 -7.47 -0.62
N ILE A 65 2.85 -7.63 0.71
CA ILE A 65 3.33 -6.66 1.68
C ILE A 65 4.85 -6.78 1.79
N HIS A 66 5.56 -5.71 1.45
CA HIS A 66 7.01 -5.64 1.54
C HIS A 66 7.46 -5.13 2.92
N TYR A 67 6.87 -4.01 3.38
CA TYR A 67 7.05 -3.47 4.73
C TYR A 67 5.73 -2.95 5.29
N ALA A 68 5.57 -3.09 6.61
CA ALA A 68 4.54 -2.42 7.39
C ALA A 68 5.20 -1.42 8.35
N VAL A 69 5.16 -0.13 8.00
CA VAL A 69 5.83 0.94 8.75
C VAL A 69 4.80 1.60 9.68
N LYS A 70 5.05 1.58 11.00
CA LYS A 70 4.16 2.25 11.96
C LYS A 70 4.11 3.74 11.65
N CYS A 71 2.92 4.26 11.41
CA CYS A 71 2.73 5.60 10.89
C CYS A 71 1.44 6.17 11.47
N ASP A 72 1.50 6.68 12.70
CA ASP A 72 0.31 7.14 13.45
C ASP A 72 -0.30 8.43 12.86
N LYS A 73 0.49 9.20 12.13
CA LYS A 73 0.09 10.43 11.44
C LYS A 73 0.05 10.21 9.94
N THR A 74 -0.78 10.97 9.23
CA THR A 74 -0.82 10.94 7.77
C THR A 74 0.58 11.18 7.19
N PRO A 75 1.07 10.30 6.29
CA PRO A 75 2.35 10.50 5.63
C PRO A 75 2.30 11.72 4.70
N ASN A 76 3.45 12.15 4.20
CA ASN A 76 3.51 13.27 3.27
C ASN A 76 2.72 12.95 1.99
N THR A 77 1.66 13.71 1.72
CA THR A 77 0.81 13.60 0.53
C THR A 77 1.16 14.60 -0.55
N ASP A 78 2.03 15.56 -0.25
CA ASP A 78 2.45 16.59 -1.21
C ASP A 78 3.32 15.98 -2.32
N ASN A 79 3.64 16.80 -3.30
CA ASN A 79 4.65 16.44 -4.26
C ASN A 79 6.01 16.25 -3.56
N VAL A 80 6.70 15.18 -3.94
CA VAL A 80 8.02 14.83 -3.46
C VAL A 80 9.05 15.02 -4.56
N LYS A 81 10.24 15.47 -4.15
CA LYS A 81 11.41 15.53 -5.02
C LYS A 81 12.03 14.14 -5.09
N GLU A 82 12.25 13.66 -6.30
CA GLU A 82 12.93 12.40 -6.56
C GLU A 82 14.10 12.65 -7.52
N LEU A 83 15.19 11.93 -7.30
CA LEU A 83 16.36 11.98 -8.16
C LEU A 83 16.40 10.71 -9.00
N ILE A 84 16.15 10.85 -10.30
CA ILE A 84 16.20 9.73 -11.25
C ILE A 84 17.58 9.69 -11.87
N TYR A 85 18.18 8.49 -11.88
CA TYR A 85 19.44 8.22 -12.58
C TYR A 85 19.15 7.53 -13.91
N ASP A 86 19.58 8.13 -15.00
CA ASP A 86 19.48 7.57 -16.36
C ASP A 86 20.78 7.82 -17.13
N GLY A 87 21.38 6.76 -17.67
CA GLY A 87 22.60 6.84 -18.50
C GLY A 87 23.78 7.59 -17.86
N GLY A 88 23.94 7.52 -16.52
CA GLY A 88 25.01 8.23 -15.80
C GLY A 88 24.75 9.71 -15.54
N LYS A 89 23.54 10.21 -15.84
CA LYS A 89 23.07 11.55 -15.47
C LYS A 89 21.98 11.43 -14.41
N SER A 90 21.94 12.39 -13.49
CA SER A 90 20.83 12.53 -12.55
C SER A 90 19.91 13.68 -12.96
N LYS A 91 18.60 13.47 -12.88
CA LYS A 91 17.59 14.51 -13.03
C LYS A 91 16.74 14.57 -11.77
N GLU A 92 16.64 15.75 -11.18
CA GLU A 92 15.66 16.02 -10.14
C GLU A 92 14.29 16.22 -10.80
N ILE A 93 13.30 15.49 -10.32
CA ILE A 93 11.91 15.64 -10.72
C ILE A 93 11.05 15.88 -9.48
N GLU A 94 9.91 16.50 -9.69
CA GLU A 94 8.87 16.65 -8.68
C GLU A 94 7.65 15.85 -9.14
N ARG A 95 7.15 14.97 -8.28
CA ARG A 95 5.99 14.12 -8.57
C ARG A 95 5.12 13.92 -7.34
N PRO A 96 3.83 13.54 -7.49
CA PRO A 96 3.02 13.17 -6.35
C PRO A 96 3.62 12.00 -5.56
N SER A 97 3.33 11.96 -4.26
CA SER A 97 3.60 10.78 -3.44
C SER A 97 2.87 9.55 -4.00
N GLU A 98 3.52 8.38 -3.97
CA GLU A 98 2.96 7.11 -4.45
C GLU A 98 2.24 6.35 -3.33
N ILE A 99 1.55 7.12 -2.48
CA ILE A 99 0.85 6.64 -1.29
C ILE A 99 -0.64 6.83 -1.48
N TYR A 100 -1.39 5.74 -1.47
CA TYR A 100 -2.85 5.79 -1.41
C TYR A 100 -3.29 6.04 0.03
N ILE A 101 -4.03 7.13 0.26
CA ILE A 101 -4.60 7.45 1.58
C ILE A 101 -5.98 6.81 1.66
N ALA A 102 -6.09 5.74 2.43
CA ALA A 102 -7.29 4.91 2.51
C ALA A 102 -8.23 5.27 3.67
N GLU A 103 -8.09 6.47 4.25
CA GLU A 103 -8.97 7.00 5.32
C GLU A 103 -10.17 7.76 4.79
#